data_AF-A0A924TWN6-F1
#
_entry.id   AF-A0A924TWN6-F1
#
_cell.length_a   1.000
_cell.length_b   1.000
_cell.length_c   1.000
_cell.angle_alpha   90.00
_cell.angle_beta   90.00
_cell.angle_gamma   90.00
#
_symmetry.space_group_name_H-M   'P 1'
#
loop_
_entity.id
_entity.type
_entity.pdbx_description
1 polymer ?
#
loop_
_entity_poly.entity_id
_entity_poly.type
_entity_poly.pdbx_seq_one_letter_code
_entity_poly.pdbx_strand_id
1 'polypeptide(L)'
;MSLKGQITEDMKTAMRAKAAERLSTIRLLLAAIKQREVDERIVLDDAAIIAIVDKSIKQRKDSIAAFQSAGRTDLVDKEAAELVVLQAYLPTRLSAAEVAAAVAAIVAELGATGPGDMGRVMAAVKTQLAGKADMGAVSAAVKAALTTWARTTTTTTTTMNMTLPLRAIADTVSVAPQLSPEAMVEVARLGFKSVVNNRPDFEHGPDQPTSAVIEAAARAAGLQYCHLPVDSAWQSPEQIAAFAQLLRDLPAPVLAFCRSGARSTRLYQQAIAA
;
A
#
# COMPACT_ATOMS: atom_id res chain seq x y z
N MET A 1 -38.38 -10.62 -8.99
CA MET A 1 -37.97 -11.89 -8.34
C MET A 1 -36.81 -11.55 -7.41
N SER A 2 -36.76 -12.11 -6.19
CA SER A 2 -35.62 -11.89 -5.28
C SER A 2 -34.34 -12.53 -5.82
N LEU A 3 -33.18 -12.11 -5.33
CA LEU A 3 -31.91 -12.65 -5.77
C LEU A 3 -31.81 -14.16 -5.48
N LYS A 4 -32.25 -14.59 -4.29
CA LYS A 4 -32.35 -16.02 -3.94
C LYS A 4 -33.24 -16.80 -4.91
N GLY A 5 -34.35 -16.19 -5.34
CA GLY A 5 -35.27 -16.75 -6.33
C GLY A 5 -34.58 -16.94 -7.69
N GLN A 6 -33.87 -15.92 -8.17
CA GLN A 6 -33.09 -15.99 -9.41
C GLN A 6 -32.05 -17.11 -9.36
N ILE A 7 -31.23 -17.17 -8.31
CA ILE A 7 -30.19 -18.19 -8.14
C ILE A 7 -30.81 -19.61 -8.15
N THR A 8 -31.98 -19.77 -7.54
CA THR A 8 -32.70 -21.05 -7.51
C THR A 8 -33.22 -21.47 -8.89
N GLU A 9 -33.77 -20.54 -9.67
CA GLU A 9 -34.22 -20.81 -11.04
C GLU A 9 -33.03 -21.08 -11.99
N ASP A 10 -31.93 -20.36 -11.83
CA ASP A 10 -30.69 -20.59 -12.55
C ASP A 10 -30.11 -21.98 -12.26
N MET A 11 -30.20 -22.45 -11.01
CA MET A 11 -29.83 -23.82 -10.66
C MET A 11 -30.65 -24.84 -11.46
N LYS A 12 -31.97 -24.68 -11.49
CA LYS A 12 -32.87 -25.58 -12.26
C LYS A 12 -32.54 -25.54 -13.76
N THR A 13 -32.24 -24.36 -14.28
CA THR A 13 -31.84 -24.16 -15.66
C THR A 13 -30.53 -24.88 -15.96
N ALA A 14 -29.51 -24.73 -15.10
CA ALA A 14 -28.23 -25.42 -15.23
C ALA A 14 -28.38 -26.95 -15.13
N MET A 15 -29.31 -27.45 -14.30
CA MET A 15 -29.64 -28.88 -14.25
C MET A 15 -30.22 -29.39 -15.58
N ARG A 16 -31.18 -28.67 -16.17
CA ARG A 16 -31.80 -29.04 -17.45
C ARG A 16 -30.79 -28.99 -18.60
N ALA A 17 -29.92 -27.98 -18.59
CA ALA A 17 -28.87 -27.80 -19.59
C ALA A 17 -27.66 -28.73 -19.38
N LYS A 18 -27.63 -29.54 -18.31
CA LYS A 18 -26.48 -30.39 -17.93
C LYS A 18 -25.16 -29.62 -17.82
N ALA A 19 -25.21 -28.35 -17.43
CA ALA A 19 -24.04 -27.49 -17.27
C ALA A 19 -23.35 -27.78 -15.93
N ALA A 20 -22.59 -28.87 -15.85
CA ALA A 20 -22.07 -29.44 -14.60
C ALA A 20 -21.27 -28.45 -13.74
N GLU A 21 -20.38 -27.67 -14.35
CA GLU A 21 -19.54 -26.70 -13.64
C GLU A 21 -20.38 -25.56 -13.05
N ARG A 22 -21.16 -24.86 -13.88
CA ARG A 22 -22.10 -23.81 -13.45
C ARG A 22 -23.04 -24.31 -12.35
N LEU A 23 -23.57 -25.52 -12.51
CA LEU A 23 -24.47 -26.14 -11.55
C LEU A 23 -23.79 -26.36 -10.19
N SER A 24 -22.54 -26.82 -10.19
CA SER A 24 -21.78 -27.02 -8.95
C SER A 24 -21.53 -25.70 -8.22
N THR A 25 -21.16 -24.64 -8.94
CA THR A 25 -20.96 -23.29 -8.38
C THR A 25 -22.23 -22.74 -7.75
N ILE A 26 -23.36 -22.83 -8.47
CA ILE A 26 -24.66 -22.34 -7.98
C ILE A 26 -25.10 -23.11 -6.73
N ARG A 27 -24.90 -24.43 -6.69
CA ARG A 27 -25.24 -25.26 -5.52
C ARG A 27 -24.41 -24.89 -4.29
N LEU A 28 -23.12 -24.65 -4.45
CA LEU A 28 -22.25 -24.19 -3.37
C LEU A 28 -22.70 -22.82 -2.84
N LEU A 29 -23.08 -21.89 -3.73
CA LEU A 29 -23.62 -20.60 -3.32
C LEU A 29 -24.94 -20.74 -2.54
N LEU A 30 -25.89 -21.54 -3.04
CA LEU A 30 -27.15 -21.81 -2.34
C LEU A 30 -26.93 -22.48 -0.98
N ALA A 31 -25.95 -23.38 -0.88
CA ALA A 31 -25.56 -24.00 0.38
C ALA A 31 -25.03 -22.97 1.37
N ALA A 32 -24.18 -22.03 0.95
CA ALA A 32 -23.66 -20.96 1.79
C ALA A 32 -24.77 -20.01 2.28
N ILE A 33 -25.72 -19.66 1.41
CA ILE A 33 -26.93 -18.88 1.76
C ILE A 33 -27.73 -19.62 2.83
N LYS A 34 -28.05 -20.89 2.58
CA LYS A 34 -28.84 -21.70 3.51
C LYS A 34 -28.12 -21.93 4.84
N GLN A 35 -26.81 -22.14 4.82
CA GLN A 35 -26.00 -22.31 6.02
C GLN A 35 -26.16 -21.10 6.95
N ARG A 36 -26.00 -19.89 6.40
CA ARG A 36 -26.14 -18.66 7.18
C ARG A 36 -27.55 -18.45 7.71
N GLU A 37 -28.59 -18.74 6.92
CA GLU A 37 -29.98 -18.68 7.38
C GLU A 37 -30.26 -19.64 8.54
N VAL A 38 -29.68 -20.84 8.51
CA VAL A 38 -29.82 -21.84 9.58
C VAL A 38 -29.06 -21.40 10.84
N ASP A 39 -27.82 -20.97 10.68
CA ASP A 39 -26.96 -20.57 11.80
C ASP A 39 -27.50 -19.34 12.52
N GLU A 40 -27.95 -18.33 11.77
CA GLU A 40 -28.48 -17.07 12.31
C GLU A 40 -30.00 -17.11 12.57
N ARG A 41 -30.69 -18.16 12.11
CA ARG A 41 -32.16 -18.32 12.18
C ARG A 41 -32.93 -17.14 11.57
N ILE A 42 -32.46 -16.67 10.43
CA ILE A 42 -33.04 -15.54 9.69
C ILE A 42 -33.39 -15.94 8.26
N VAL A 43 -34.19 -15.10 7.60
CA VAL A 43 -34.29 -15.08 6.14
C VAL A 43 -33.39 -13.97 5.64
N LEU A 44 -32.46 -14.29 4.75
CA LEU A 44 -31.56 -13.29 4.19
C LEU A 44 -32.29 -12.43 3.17
N ASP A 45 -32.07 -11.12 3.26
CA ASP A 45 -32.43 -10.19 2.20
C ASP A 45 -31.38 -10.23 1.07
N ASP A 46 -31.67 -9.54 -0.03
CA ASP A 46 -30.79 -9.51 -1.20
C ASP A 46 -29.42 -8.87 -0.87
N ALA A 47 -29.37 -7.92 0.07
CA ALA A 47 -28.13 -7.30 0.50
C ALA A 47 -27.21 -8.29 1.23
N ALA A 48 -27.76 -9.12 2.11
CA ALA A 48 -27.01 -10.14 2.81
C ALA A 48 -26.59 -11.29 1.88
N ILE A 49 -27.38 -11.60 0.84
CA ILE A 49 -26.98 -12.55 -0.21
C ILE A 49 -25.85 -12.00 -1.06
N ILE A 50 -25.90 -10.73 -1.47
CA ILE A 50 -24.80 -10.05 -2.17
C ILE A 50 -23.50 -10.17 -1.36
N ALA A 51 -23.56 -9.98 -0.03
CA ALA A 51 -22.40 -10.14 0.83
C ALA A 51 -21.82 -11.58 0.84
N ILE A 52 -22.66 -12.60 0.68
CA ILE A 52 -22.22 -13.99 0.52
C ILE A 52 -21.56 -14.19 -0.84
N VAL A 53 -22.16 -13.68 -1.92
CA VAL A 53 -21.58 -13.73 -3.27
C VAL A 53 -20.21 -13.05 -3.30
N ASP A 54 -20.07 -11.89 -2.66
CA ASP A 54 -18.80 -11.19 -2.48
C ASP A 54 -17.74 -12.05 -1.79
N LYS A 55 -18.13 -12.71 -0.70
CA LYS A 55 -17.22 -13.60 0.04
C LYS A 55 -16.76 -14.76 -0.85
N SER A 56 -17.67 -15.38 -1.59
CA SER A 56 -17.33 -16.47 -2.52
C SER A 56 -16.41 -15.99 -3.63
N ILE A 57 -16.68 -14.83 -4.24
CA ILE A 57 -15.82 -14.21 -5.26
C ILE A 57 -14.41 -13.98 -4.73
N LYS A 58 -14.29 -13.43 -3.51
CA LYS A 58 -12.99 -13.23 -2.86
C LYS A 58 -12.25 -14.56 -2.70
N GLN A 59 -12.92 -15.60 -2.21
CA GLN A 59 -12.31 -16.93 -2.07
C GLN A 59 -11.80 -17.50 -3.40
N ARG A 60 -12.51 -17.28 -4.52
CA ARG A 60 -12.04 -17.68 -5.86
C ARG A 60 -10.81 -16.85 -6.28
N LYS A 61 -10.82 -15.53 -6.12
CA LYS A 61 -9.66 -14.66 -6.42
C LYS A 61 -8.41 -15.06 -5.62
N ASP A 62 -8.57 -15.33 -4.33
CA ASP A 62 -7.47 -15.78 -3.46
C ASP A 62 -6.93 -17.16 -3.91
N SER A 63 -7.82 -18.06 -4.32
CA SER A 63 -7.45 -19.39 -4.86
C SER A 63 -6.75 -19.29 -6.21
N ILE A 64 -7.24 -18.44 -7.12
CA ILE A 64 -6.60 -18.14 -8.41
C ILE A 64 -5.16 -17.68 -8.19
N ALA A 65 -4.95 -16.69 -7.33
CA ALA A 65 -3.61 -16.16 -7.05
C ALA A 65 -2.68 -17.25 -6.48
N ALA A 66 -3.19 -18.11 -5.58
CA ALA A 66 -2.42 -19.22 -5.03
C ALA A 66 -2.06 -20.28 -6.09
N PHE A 67 -3.02 -20.68 -6.93
CA PHE A 67 -2.77 -21.67 -7.99
C PHE A 67 -1.88 -21.13 -9.11
N GLN A 68 -2.00 -19.85 -9.47
CA GLN A 68 -1.09 -19.17 -10.39
C GLN A 68 0.34 -19.22 -9.86
N SER A 69 0.54 -18.89 -8.59
CA SER A 69 1.86 -18.94 -7.94
C SER A 69 2.45 -20.35 -7.88
N ALA A 70 1.58 -21.38 -7.90
CA ALA A 70 1.96 -22.78 -7.92
C ALA A 70 2.05 -23.39 -9.34
N GLY A 71 1.85 -22.61 -10.41
CA GLY A 71 1.88 -23.09 -11.80
C GLY A 71 0.74 -24.05 -12.17
N ARG A 72 -0.38 -24.04 -11.43
CA ARG A 72 -1.53 -24.93 -11.63
C ARG A 72 -2.62 -24.31 -12.50
N THR A 73 -2.31 -24.12 -13.79
CA THR A 73 -3.21 -23.48 -14.77
C THR A 73 -4.58 -24.16 -14.87
N ASP A 74 -4.63 -25.49 -14.74
CA ASP A 74 -5.88 -26.26 -14.72
C ASP A 74 -6.85 -25.81 -13.62
N LEU A 75 -6.32 -25.50 -12.43
CA LEU A 75 -7.11 -25.01 -11.31
C LEU A 75 -7.43 -23.52 -11.45
N VAL A 76 -6.53 -22.73 -12.05
CA VAL A 76 -6.78 -21.32 -12.35
C VAL A 76 -7.99 -21.17 -13.29
N ASP A 77 -8.03 -21.96 -14.37
CA ASP A 77 -9.11 -21.89 -15.35
C ASP A 77 -10.45 -22.27 -14.72
N LYS A 78 -10.45 -23.32 -13.88
CA LYS A 78 -11.64 -23.74 -13.15
C LYS A 78 -12.15 -22.64 -12.21
N GLU A 79 -11.28 -22.06 -11.40
CA GLU A 79 -11.63 -20.99 -10.46
C GLU A 79 -12.09 -19.72 -11.19
N ALA A 80 -11.49 -19.40 -12.34
CA ALA A 80 -11.90 -18.28 -13.18
C ALA A 80 -13.29 -18.49 -13.79
N ALA A 81 -13.62 -19.71 -14.22
CA ALA A 81 -14.95 -20.06 -14.70
C ALA A 81 -16.01 -19.92 -13.59
N GLU A 82 -15.72 -20.40 -12.38
CA GLU A 82 -16.59 -20.24 -11.21
C GLU A 82 -16.79 -18.76 -10.85
N LEU A 83 -15.73 -17.97 -10.93
CA LEU A 83 -15.76 -16.52 -10.68
C LEU A 83 -16.74 -15.80 -11.61
N VAL A 84 -16.74 -16.12 -12.91
CA VAL A 84 -17.67 -15.53 -13.89
C VAL A 84 -19.12 -15.86 -13.55
N VAL A 85 -19.41 -17.10 -13.13
CA VAL A 85 -20.76 -17.51 -12.72
C VAL A 85 -21.24 -16.69 -11.52
N LEU A 86 -20.39 -16.50 -10.51
CA LEU A 86 -20.75 -15.73 -9.31
C LEU A 86 -20.97 -14.24 -9.61
N GLN A 87 -20.17 -13.65 -10.50
CA GLN A 87 -20.29 -12.24 -10.88
C GLN A 87 -21.64 -11.91 -11.54
N ALA A 88 -22.27 -12.88 -12.20
CA ALA A 88 -23.59 -12.70 -12.81
C ALA A 88 -24.71 -12.41 -11.78
N TYR A 89 -24.49 -12.69 -10.49
CA TYR A 89 -25.45 -12.47 -9.41
C TYR A 89 -25.24 -11.15 -8.66
N LEU A 90 -24.28 -10.33 -9.10
CA LEU A 90 -24.04 -9.01 -8.52
C LEU A 90 -24.73 -7.93 -9.36
N PRO A 91 -25.23 -6.85 -8.72
CA PRO A 91 -25.65 -5.67 -9.47
C PRO A 91 -24.46 -5.08 -10.22
N THR A 92 -24.72 -4.31 -11.28
CA THR A 92 -23.66 -3.59 -12.01
C THR A 92 -22.79 -2.81 -11.02
N ARG A 93 -21.52 -3.20 -10.94
CA ARG A 93 -20.54 -2.58 -10.06
C ARG A 93 -19.76 -1.52 -10.79
N LEU A 94 -19.25 -0.58 -10.02
CA LEU A 94 -18.21 0.31 -10.48
C LEU A 94 -17.01 -0.52 -10.94
N SER A 95 -16.51 -0.20 -12.13
CA SER A 95 -15.24 -0.69 -12.64
C SER A 95 -14.09 -0.27 -11.73
N ALA A 96 -12.93 -0.91 -11.87
CA ALA A 96 -11.74 -0.54 -11.09
C ALA A 96 -11.37 0.95 -11.25
N ALA A 97 -11.55 1.51 -12.45
CA ALA A 97 -11.30 2.93 -12.73
C ALA A 97 -12.31 3.84 -12.02
N GLU A 98 -13.59 3.48 -12.05
CA GLU A 98 -14.64 4.24 -11.35
C GLU A 98 -14.51 4.13 -9.83
N VAL A 99 -14.11 2.97 -9.30
CA VAL A 99 -13.77 2.79 -7.88
C VAL A 99 -12.60 3.68 -7.50
N ALA A 100 -11.53 3.71 -8.29
CA ALA A 100 -10.38 4.58 -8.04
C ALA A 100 -10.77 6.06 -8.07
N ALA A 101 -11.58 6.48 -9.04
CA ALA A 101 -12.07 7.85 -9.14
C ALA A 101 -12.96 8.24 -7.95
N ALA A 102 -13.88 7.37 -7.54
CA ALA A 102 -14.75 7.60 -6.38
C ALA A 102 -13.95 7.67 -5.08
N VAL A 103 -12.96 6.79 -4.89
CA VAL A 103 -12.07 6.83 -3.74
C VAL A 103 -11.24 8.12 -3.72
N ALA A 104 -10.70 8.55 -4.87
CA ALA A 104 -9.95 9.80 -4.97
C ALA A 104 -10.81 11.02 -4.60
N ALA A 105 -12.08 11.06 -5.05
CA ALA A 105 -13.03 12.10 -4.68
C ALA A 105 -13.30 12.13 -3.17
N ILE A 106 -13.50 10.96 -2.55
CA ILE A 106 -13.74 10.84 -1.10
C ILE A 106 -12.50 11.25 -0.29
N VAL A 107 -11.30 10.88 -0.76
CA VAL A 107 -10.03 11.31 -0.14
C VAL A 107 -9.89 12.84 -0.19
N ALA A 108 -10.22 13.45 -1.33
CA ALA A 108 -10.18 14.90 -1.50
C ALA A 108 -11.23 15.63 -0.64
N GLU A 109 -12.48 15.13 -0.60
CA GLU A 109 -13.57 15.66 0.22
C GLU A 109 -13.20 15.65 1.72
N LEU A 110 -12.57 14.58 2.18
CA LEU A 110 -12.15 14.41 3.56
C LEU A 110 -10.82 15.10 3.89
N GLY A 111 -10.15 15.71 2.91
CA GLY A 111 -8.80 16.28 3.08
C GLY A 111 -7.81 15.26 3.67
N ALA A 112 -7.93 13.99 3.29
CA ALA A 112 -7.08 12.92 3.82
C ALA A 112 -5.69 12.99 3.18
N THR A 113 -4.65 13.01 4.01
CA THR A 113 -3.28 13.34 3.61
C THR A 113 -2.28 12.18 3.76
N GLY A 114 -2.73 11.02 4.26
CA GLY A 114 -1.87 9.86 4.28
C GLY A 114 -2.44 8.66 5.04
N PRO A 115 -1.58 7.66 5.34
CA PRO A 115 -1.99 6.42 5.99
C PRO A 115 -2.68 6.61 7.34
N GLY A 116 -2.42 7.71 8.06
CA GLY A 116 -3.11 8.04 9.31
C GLY A 116 -4.61 8.29 9.16
N ASP A 117 -5.05 8.71 7.96
CA ASP A 117 -6.47 8.95 7.65
C ASP A 117 -7.20 7.70 7.16
N MET A 118 -6.52 6.55 7.09
CA MET A 118 -7.07 5.29 6.58
C MET A 118 -8.40 4.94 7.25
N GLY A 119 -8.49 5.06 8.57
CA GLY A 119 -9.73 4.75 9.31
C GLY A 119 -10.91 5.65 8.89
N ARG A 120 -10.66 6.96 8.71
CA ARG A 120 -11.68 7.94 8.31
C ARG A 120 -12.13 7.73 6.87
N VAL A 121 -11.18 7.53 5.96
CA VAL A 121 -11.47 7.27 4.54
C VAL A 121 -12.21 5.95 4.38
N MET A 122 -11.76 4.89 5.06
CA MET A 122 -12.42 3.58 5.02
C MET A 122 -13.87 3.62 5.54
N ALA A 123 -14.15 4.45 6.55
CA ALA A 123 -15.52 4.65 7.02
C ALA A 123 -16.41 5.31 5.95
N ALA A 124 -15.92 6.37 5.29
CA ALA A 124 -16.69 7.08 4.26
C ALA A 124 -16.92 6.25 2.99
N VAL A 125 -15.88 5.57 2.48
CA VAL A 125 -16.04 4.70 1.30
C VAL A 125 -16.98 3.53 1.59
N LYS A 126 -16.98 2.98 2.80
CA LYS A 126 -17.91 1.92 3.17
C LYS A 126 -19.36 2.41 3.14
N THR A 127 -19.62 3.65 3.56
CA THR A 127 -20.97 4.24 3.47
C THR A 127 -21.38 4.54 2.02
N GLN A 128 -20.48 5.11 1.22
CA GLN A 128 -20.83 5.59 -0.12
C GLN A 128 -20.79 4.50 -1.21
N LEU A 129 -19.91 3.50 -1.06
CA LEU A 129 -19.62 2.46 -2.05
C LEU A 129 -20.07 1.05 -1.65
N ALA A 130 -20.65 0.85 -0.46
CA ALA A 130 -21.22 -0.44 -0.08
C ALA A 130 -22.23 -0.94 -1.13
N GLY A 131 -22.07 -2.19 -1.55
CA GLY A 131 -22.92 -2.82 -2.57
C GLY A 131 -22.69 -2.32 -4.00
N LYS A 132 -21.97 -1.23 -4.20
CA LYS A 132 -21.66 -0.64 -5.53
C LYS A 132 -20.28 -1.03 -6.05
N ALA A 133 -19.38 -1.46 -5.18
CA ALA A 133 -18.00 -1.80 -5.51
C ALA A 133 -17.49 -3.03 -4.75
N ASP A 134 -16.49 -3.70 -5.31
CA ASP A 134 -15.74 -4.76 -4.62
C ASP A 134 -14.92 -4.15 -3.47
N MET A 135 -15.22 -4.54 -2.23
CA MET A 135 -14.57 -3.93 -1.06
C MET A 135 -13.06 -4.25 -0.95
N GLY A 136 -12.60 -5.32 -1.60
CA GLY A 136 -11.17 -5.59 -1.76
C GLY A 136 -10.51 -4.57 -2.68
N ALA A 137 -11.14 -4.29 -3.82
CA ALA A 137 -10.71 -3.25 -4.76
C ALA A 137 -10.80 -1.85 -4.14
N VAL A 138 -11.85 -1.54 -3.37
CA VAL A 138 -11.96 -0.28 -2.61
C VAL A 138 -10.83 -0.15 -1.60
N SER A 139 -10.55 -1.18 -0.80
CA SER A 139 -9.45 -1.15 0.18
C SER A 139 -8.08 -0.97 -0.50
N ALA A 140 -7.85 -1.68 -1.60
CA ALA A 140 -6.63 -1.52 -2.41
C ALA A 140 -6.52 -0.12 -3.01
N ALA A 141 -7.62 0.43 -3.55
CA ALA A 141 -7.68 1.77 -4.10
C ALA A 141 -7.49 2.86 -3.03
N VAL A 142 -8.03 2.68 -1.81
CA VAL A 142 -7.80 3.59 -0.68
C VAL A 142 -6.35 3.55 -0.25
N LYS A 143 -5.77 2.34 -0.11
CA LYS A 143 -4.36 2.19 0.22
C LYS A 143 -3.48 2.84 -0.85
N ALA A 144 -3.79 2.60 -2.12
CA ALA A 144 -3.10 3.24 -3.24
C ALA A 144 -3.27 4.76 -3.19
N ALA A 145 -4.48 5.29 -3.06
CA ALA A 145 -4.73 6.73 -3.00
C ALA A 145 -3.98 7.41 -1.85
N LEU A 146 -3.96 6.82 -0.65
CA LEU A 146 -3.28 7.37 0.52
C LEU A 146 -1.76 7.18 0.50
N THR A 147 -1.26 6.23 -0.29
CA THR A 147 0.18 5.98 -0.50
C THR A 147 0.71 6.79 -1.69
N THR A 148 -0.08 6.96 -2.73
CA THR A 148 0.17 7.75 -3.94
C THR A 148 -0.06 9.25 -3.69
N TRP A 149 -0.89 9.62 -2.70
CA TRP A 149 -0.93 11.00 -2.18
C TRP A 149 0.44 11.45 -1.68
N ALA A 150 1.26 10.54 -1.13
CA ALA A 150 2.65 10.83 -0.76
C ALA A 150 3.57 11.12 -1.98
N ARG A 151 3.10 10.87 -3.21
CA ARG A 151 3.85 11.06 -4.47
C ARG A 151 3.27 12.07 -5.45
N THR A 152 2.00 12.49 -5.31
CA THR A 152 1.27 13.21 -6.38
C THR A 152 0.85 14.63 -6.01
N THR A 153 1.20 15.11 -4.82
CA THR A 153 0.97 16.52 -4.42
C THR A 153 2.03 17.49 -4.95
N THR A 154 3.00 17.04 -5.76
CA THR A 154 4.07 17.89 -6.32
C THR A 154 3.80 18.31 -7.76
N THR A 155 2.62 18.86 -8.07
CA THR A 155 2.45 19.70 -9.28
C THR A 155 1.34 20.73 -9.08
N THR A 156 1.44 21.55 -8.05
CA THR A 156 0.91 22.92 -8.10
C THR A 156 1.78 23.74 -7.17
N THR A 157 2.35 24.81 -7.71
CA THR A 157 3.14 25.81 -7.02
C THR A 157 2.33 26.43 -5.88
N THR A 158 2.36 25.78 -4.72
CA THR A 158 1.97 26.33 -3.43
C THR A 158 3.04 25.86 -2.46
N THR A 159 3.73 26.81 -1.85
CA THR A 159 4.77 26.61 -0.83
C THR A 159 4.19 25.86 0.37
N MET A 160 4.04 24.54 0.27
CA MET A 160 3.67 23.68 1.39
C MET A 160 4.94 23.43 2.19
N ASN A 161 4.96 24.00 3.40
CA ASN A 161 6.05 23.89 4.35
C ASN A 161 6.20 22.41 4.77
N MET A 162 7.03 21.63 4.06
CA MET A 162 7.35 20.25 4.42
C MET A 162 8.26 20.26 5.66
N THR A 163 7.69 20.13 6.85
CA THR A 163 8.49 19.99 8.06
C THR A 163 9.20 18.64 8.08
N LEU A 164 10.52 18.64 7.89
CA LEU A 164 11.35 17.44 8.02
C LEU A 164 11.51 17.08 9.52
N PRO A 165 11.37 15.81 9.92
CA PRO A 165 11.54 15.35 11.30
C PRO A 165 13.04 15.26 11.66
N LEU A 166 13.71 16.41 11.69
CA LEU A 166 15.14 16.53 11.97
C LEU A 166 15.41 16.55 13.48
N ARG A 167 16.50 15.93 13.88
CA ARG A 167 17.05 16.07 15.24
C ARG A 167 18.50 16.52 15.15
N ALA A 168 18.78 17.73 15.61
CA ALA A 168 20.16 18.19 15.79
C ALA A 168 20.87 17.32 16.83
N ILE A 169 22.08 16.87 16.51
CA ILE A 169 22.94 16.09 17.42
C ILE A 169 24.28 16.77 17.69
N ALA A 170 24.60 17.81 16.92
CA ALA A 170 25.70 18.75 17.13
C ALA A 170 25.42 20.05 16.37
N ASP A 171 26.26 21.07 16.57
CA ASP A 171 26.11 22.40 15.97
C ASP A 171 25.97 22.37 14.44
N THR A 172 26.69 21.46 13.79
CA THR A 172 26.71 21.32 12.33
C THR A 172 26.18 19.98 11.83
N VAL A 173 25.66 19.13 12.72
CA VAL A 173 25.21 17.78 12.38
C VAL A 173 23.80 17.51 12.89
N SER A 174 22.93 17.12 11.98
CA SER A 174 21.58 16.65 12.28
C SER A 174 21.36 15.24 11.77
N VAL A 175 20.36 14.55 12.35
CA VAL A 175 19.90 13.26 11.87
C VAL A 175 18.42 13.24 11.54
N ALA A 176 18.03 12.34 10.65
CA ALA A 176 16.64 12.10 10.28
C ALA A 176 16.32 10.59 10.18
N PRO A 177 15.02 10.22 10.29
CA PRO A 177 14.52 8.95 9.78
C PRO A 177 14.60 8.91 8.23
N GLN A 178 14.07 7.85 7.61
CA GLN A 178 14.15 7.66 6.16
C GLN A 178 13.72 8.93 5.40
N LEU A 179 14.62 9.44 4.55
CA LEU A 179 14.34 10.55 3.64
C LEU A 179 13.83 10.01 2.30
N SER A 180 12.95 10.80 1.67
CA SER A 180 12.53 10.57 0.28
C SER A 180 13.36 11.44 -0.69
N PRO A 181 13.38 11.13 -1.99
CA PRO A 181 14.04 11.98 -2.98
C PRO A 181 13.48 13.42 -2.98
N GLU A 182 12.17 13.59 -2.81
CA GLU A 182 11.50 14.89 -2.80
C GLU A 182 11.93 15.76 -1.61
N ALA A 183 12.34 15.14 -0.50
CA ALA A 183 12.81 15.86 0.69
C ALA A 183 14.10 16.66 0.43
N MET A 184 14.88 16.33 -0.61
CA MET A 184 16.19 16.96 -0.84
C MET A 184 16.11 18.46 -1.14
N VAL A 185 15.02 18.92 -1.77
CA VAL A 185 14.78 20.35 -2.01
C VAL A 185 14.64 21.10 -0.68
N GLU A 186 13.91 20.52 0.27
CA GLU A 186 13.71 21.11 1.59
C GLU A 186 14.98 21.04 2.44
N VAL A 187 15.74 19.94 2.35
CA VAL A 187 17.05 19.83 3.01
C VAL A 187 17.98 20.97 2.56
N ALA A 188 18.04 21.26 1.26
CA ALA A 188 18.79 22.38 0.73
C ALA A 188 18.24 23.74 1.21
N ARG A 189 16.91 23.89 1.24
CA ARG A 189 16.24 25.12 1.72
C ARG A 189 16.54 25.40 3.19
N LEU A 190 16.65 24.38 4.03
CA LEU A 190 17.04 24.48 5.45
C LEU A 190 18.54 24.78 5.64
N GLY A 191 19.30 24.87 4.55
CA GLY A 191 20.69 25.32 4.56
C GLY A 191 21.72 24.21 4.73
N PHE A 192 21.31 22.93 4.82
CA PHE A 192 22.23 21.81 4.77
C PHE A 192 23.00 21.82 3.45
N LYS A 193 24.26 21.39 3.51
CA LYS A 193 25.13 21.33 2.33
C LYS A 193 25.43 19.89 1.91
N SER A 194 25.33 18.96 2.86
CA SER A 194 25.66 17.56 2.63
C SER A 194 24.67 16.60 3.28
N VAL A 195 24.43 15.47 2.61
CA VAL A 195 23.58 14.39 3.07
C VAL A 195 24.36 13.08 3.11
N VAL A 196 24.29 12.36 4.24
CA VAL A 196 24.90 11.03 4.38
C VAL A 196 23.83 9.98 4.62
N ASN A 197 23.73 9.01 3.72
CA ASN A 197 22.83 7.87 3.86
C ASN A 197 23.57 6.71 4.52
N ASN A 198 23.15 6.34 5.73
CA ASN A 198 23.70 5.20 6.47
C ASN A 198 22.87 3.91 6.34
N ARG A 199 21.88 3.90 5.45
CA ARG A 199 20.98 2.77 5.22
C ARG A 199 21.42 1.94 4.00
N PRO A 200 21.63 0.63 4.12
CA PRO A 200 21.68 -0.28 2.99
C PRO A 200 20.40 -0.19 2.16
N ASP A 201 20.53 -0.33 0.84
CA ASP A 201 19.38 -0.41 -0.05
C ASP A 201 18.60 -1.71 0.20
N PHE A 202 17.29 -1.65 -0.06
CA PHE A 202 16.35 -2.78 0.07
C PHE A 202 16.25 -3.43 1.47
N GLU A 203 16.74 -2.78 2.53
CA GLU A 203 16.69 -3.27 3.91
C GLU A 203 15.26 -3.64 4.35
N HIS A 204 14.23 -3.02 3.78
CA HIS A 204 12.81 -3.35 4.07
C HIS A 204 12.00 -3.69 2.82
N GLY A 205 12.66 -4.17 1.77
CA GLY A 205 12.03 -4.57 0.52
C GLY A 205 12.07 -3.49 -0.57
N PRO A 206 11.39 -3.74 -1.70
CA PRO A 206 11.55 -2.99 -2.94
C PRO A 206 10.98 -1.56 -2.90
N ASP A 207 10.09 -1.26 -1.94
CA ASP A 207 9.47 0.06 -1.81
C ASP A 207 10.40 1.10 -1.14
N GLN A 208 11.55 0.68 -0.62
CA GLN A 208 12.57 1.60 -0.11
C GLN A 208 13.19 2.38 -1.27
N PRO A 209 13.21 3.73 -1.23
CA PRO A 209 13.98 4.50 -2.20
C PRO A 209 15.45 4.13 -2.13
N THR A 210 16.00 3.69 -3.26
CA THR A 210 17.43 3.35 -3.35
C THR A 210 18.27 4.59 -3.16
N SER A 211 19.48 4.40 -2.64
CA SER A 211 20.49 5.44 -2.46
C SER A 211 20.75 6.20 -3.76
N ALA A 212 20.80 5.52 -4.90
CA ALA A 212 21.01 6.13 -6.21
C ALA A 212 19.91 7.15 -6.58
N VAL A 213 18.64 6.85 -6.26
CA VAL A 213 17.51 7.76 -6.53
C VAL A 213 17.56 8.98 -5.60
N ILE A 214 17.91 8.78 -4.33
CA ILE A 214 18.06 9.90 -3.38
C ILE A 214 19.28 10.77 -3.77
N GLU A 215 20.38 10.14 -4.19
CA GLU A 215 21.58 10.83 -4.66
C GLU A 215 21.28 11.75 -5.85
N ALA A 216 20.56 11.24 -6.85
CA ALA A 216 20.18 12.03 -8.01
C ALA A 216 19.37 13.28 -7.61
N ALA A 217 18.43 13.14 -6.67
CA ALA A 217 17.64 14.25 -6.15
C ALA A 217 18.47 15.21 -5.29
N ALA A 218 19.39 14.71 -4.47
CA ALA A 218 20.29 15.52 -3.65
C ALA A 218 21.19 16.39 -4.53
N ARG A 219 21.79 15.79 -5.56
CA ARG A 219 22.62 16.51 -6.55
C ARG A 219 21.80 17.55 -7.31
N ALA A 220 20.58 17.21 -7.72
CA ALA A 220 19.67 18.17 -8.37
C ALA A 220 19.30 19.35 -7.46
N ALA A 221 19.24 19.15 -6.15
CA ALA A 221 19.02 20.20 -5.15
C ALA A 221 20.30 20.95 -4.72
N GLY A 222 21.46 20.64 -5.31
CA GLY A 222 22.74 21.28 -4.99
C GLY A 222 23.40 20.78 -3.71
N LEU A 223 22.99 19.62 -3.20
CA LEU A 223 23.58 18.98 -2.03
C LEU A 223 24.72 18.02 -2.43
N GLN A 224 25.75 17.93 -1.59
CA GLN A 224 26.67 16.79 -1.63
C GLN A 224 25.97 15.56 -1.04
N TYR A 225 26.20 14.38 -1.62
CA TYR A 225 25.59 13.14 -1.15
C TYR A 225 26.64 12.04 -1.04
N CYS A 226 26.63 11.32 0.09
CA CYS A 226 27.46 10.15 0.31
C CYS A 226 26.63 8.98 0.83
N HIS A 227 26.88 7.79 0.28
CA HIS A 227 26.30 6.54 0.75
C HIS A 227 27.34 5.77 1.55
N LEU A 228 27.12 5.64 2.86
CA LEU A 228 27.94 4.83 3.75
C LEU A 228 27.02 3.83 4.46
N PRO A 229 26.60 2.76 3.79
CA PRO A 229 25.68 1.79 4.37
C PRO A 229 26.37 1.06 5.53
N VAL A 230 25.74 1.07 6.70
CA VAL A 230 26.22 0.32 7.87
C VAL A 230 25.09 -0.55 8.42
N ASP A 231 25.45 -1.65 9.09
CA ASP A 231 24.47 -2.54 9.70
C ASP A 231 23.76 -1.88 10.89
N SER A 232 22.56 -2.34 11.22
CA SER A 232 21.78 -1.80 12.32
C SER A 232 22.32 -2.15 13.70
N ALA A 233 22.86 -3.36 13.87
CA ALA A 233 23.32 -3.90 15.14
C ALA A 233 24.78 -3.57 15.42
N TRP A 234 25.61 -3.50 14.37
CA TRP A 234 27.05 -3.26 14.52
C TRP A 234 27.62 -2.34 13.43
N GLN A 235 28.64 -1.55 13.80
CA GLN A 235 29.40 -0.68 12.89
C GLN A 235 30.89 -1.00 13.06
N SER A 236 31.58 -1.29 11.96
CA SER A 236 33.02 -1.61 11.98
C SER A 236 33.88 -0.38 12.30
N PRO A 237 35.09 -0.56 12.87
CA PRO A 237 36.06 0.52 13.05
C PRO A 237 36.33 1.29 11.75
N GLU A 238 36.39 0.59 10.61
CA GLU A 238 36.59 1.18 9.29
C GLU A 238 35.41 2.06 8.87
N GLN A 239 34.17 1.62 9.12
CA GLN A 239 32.97 2.43 8.85
C GLN A 239 32.87 3.64 9.77
N ILE A 240 33.26 3.50 11.04
CA ILE A 240 33.30 4.61 12.00
C ILE A 240 34.33 5.65 11.53
N ALA A 241 35.54 5.21 11.15
CA ALA A 241 36.58 6.08 10.61
C ALA A 241 36.17 6.74 9.29
N ALA A 242 35.49 6.01 8.41
CA ALA A 242 34.95 6.55 7.16
C ALA A 242 33.91 7.63 7.42
N PHE A 243 33.00 7.43 8.39
CA PHE A 243 32.03 8.47 8.76
C PHE A 243 32.72 9.69 9.37
N ALA A 244 33.72 9.49 10.22
CA ALA A 244 34.53 10.58 10.77
C ALA A 244 35.23 11.39 9.66
N GLN A 245 35.75 10.72 8.63
CA GLN A 245 36.35 11.36 7.47
C GLN A 245 35.31 12.17 6.67
N LEU A 246 34.12 11.59 6.44
CA LEU A 246 33.02 12.31 5.78
C LEU A 246 32.62 13.58 6.52
N LEU A 247 32.57 13.56 7.86
CA LEU A 247 32.25 14.76 8.65
C LEU A 247 33.30 15.87 8.54
N ARG A 248 34.56 15.53 8.20
CA ARG A 248 35.64 16.51 7.95
C ARG A 248 35.61 17.06 6.53
N ASP A 249 35.35 16.20 5.55
CA ASP A 249 35.49 16.54 4.13
C ASP A 249 34.23 17.18 3.55
N LEU A 250 33.06 16.80 4.07
CA LEU A 250 31.79 17.28 3.56
C LEU A 250 31.50 18.71 4.04
N PRO A 251 31.01 19.59 3.15
CA PRO A 251 30.53 20.91 3.56
C PRO A 251 29.43 20.79 4.64
N ALA A 252 29.60 21.53 5.73
CA ALA A 252 28.60 21.66 6.79
C ALA A 252 27.51 22.70 6.44
N PRO A 253 26.29 22.61 6.98
CA PRO A 253 25.79 21.56 7.89
C PRO A 253 25.52 20.22 7.18
N VAL A 254 25.78 19.11 7.90
CA VAL A 254 25.60 17.74 7.43
C VAL A 254 24.30 17.15 8.00
N LEU A 255 23.49 16.53 7.13
CA LEU A 255 22.33 15.74 7.53
C LEU A 255 22.60 14.25 7.28
N ALA A 256 22.64 13.44 8.33
CA ALA A 256 22.77 12.00 8.20
C ALA A 256 21.41 11.30 8.41
N PHE A 257 21.10 10.25 7.65
CA PHE A 257 19.86 9.52 7.85
C PHE A 257 20.04 8.00 7.73
N CYS A 258 19.11 7.28 8.34
CA CYS A 258 18.94 5.85 8.16
C CYS A 258 17.44 5.53 8.23
N ARG A 259 17.03 4.34 8.70
CA ARG A 259 15.60 4.04 8.90
C ARG A 259 14.93 4.98 9.92
N SER A 260 15.53 5.15 11.09
CA SER A 260 14.96 5.90 12.23
C SER A 260 15.84 7.04 12.75
N GLY A 261 17.00 7.27 12.14
CA GLY A 261 18.05 8.20 12.63
C GLY A 261 18.95 7.63 13.73
N ALA A 262 18.58 6.51 14.37
CA ALA A 262 19.33 5.92 15.48
C ALA A 262 20.73 5.42 15.06
N ARG A 263 20.84 4.81 13.87
CA ARG A 263 22.12 4.31 13.33
C ARG A 263 23.09 5.44 13.08
N SER A 264 22.64 6.51 12.41
CA SER A 264 23.42 7.72 12.16
C SER A 264 23.85 8.41 13.45
N THR A 265 23.00 8.39 14.49
CA THR A 265 23.35 8.94 15.81
C THR A 265 24.48 8.15 16.47
N ARG A 266 24.38 6.81 16.50
CA ARG A 266 25.42 5.96 17.09
C ARG A 266 26.73 6.08 16.32
N LEU A 267 26.65 6.06 14.99
CA LEU A 267 27.80 6.22 14.12
C LEU A 267 28.50 7.57 14.35
N TYR A 268 27.74 8.66 14.52
CA TYR A 268 28.29 9.96 14.91
C TYR A 268 28.98 9.92 16.27
N GLN A 269 28.32 9.37 17.30
CA GLN A 269 28.89 9.27 18.66
C GLN A 269 30.19 8.47 18.70
N GLN A 270 30.27 7.40 17.92
CA GLN A 270 31.50 6.60 17.79
C GLN A 270 32.58 7.35 17.00
N ALA A 271 32.19 8.05 15.93
CA ALA A 271 33.11 8.78 15.06
C ALA A 271 33.79 9.99 15.75
N ILE A 272 33.12 10.64 16.70
CA ILE A 272 33.72 11.73 17.49
C ILE A 272 34.54 11.24 18.70
N ALA A 273 34.40 9.96 19.06
CA ALA A 273 35.11 9.35 20.17
C ALA A 273 36.37 8.57 19.73
N ALA A 274 36.52 8.36 18.42
CA ALA A 274 37.66 7.70 17.79
C ALA A 274 38.72 8.72 17.34
#